data_AF-A0A952CXL1-F1
#
_entry.id   AF-A0A952CXL1-F1
#
_cell.length_a   1.000
_cell.length_b   1.000
_cell.length_c   1.000
_cell.angle_alpha   90.00
_cell.angle_beta   90.00
_cell.angle_gamma   90.00
#
_symmetry.space_group_name_H-M   'P 1'
#
loop_
_entity.id
_entity.type
_entity.pdbx_description
1 polymer ?
#
loop_
_entity_poly.entity_id
_entity_poly.type
_entity_poly.pdbx_seq_one_letter_code
_entity_poly.pdbx_strand_id
1 'polypeptide(L)' 'MADAQGILVFNERIKLVAGFANALAIGIIGIAVFKPIAEGLSASWLAVAGWGMIGLAIHVLSHYILGHLRSEMRHATLL' A
#
# COMPACT_ATOMS: atom_id res chain seq x y z
N MET A 1 26.35 10.13 -15.19
CA MET A 1 25.54 9.35 -16.17
C MET A 1 25.20 7.95 -15.67
N ALA A 2 26.03 7.28 -14.86
CA ALA A 2 25.72 5.97 -14.25
C ALA A 2 24.77 6.06 -13.02
N ASP A 3 24.60 7.26 -12.47
CA ASP A 3 23.80 7.60 -11.29
C ASP A 3 22.31 7.79 -11.61
N ALA A 4 21.97 8.54 -12.65
CA ALA A 4 20.57 8.83 -13.01
C ALA A 4 19.80 7.57 -13.43
N GLN A 5 20.42 6.67 -14.19
CA GLN A 5 19.81 5.40 -14.59
C GLN A 5 19.57 4.48 -13.37
N GLY A 6 20.50 4.47 -12.41
CA GLY A 6 20.36 3.71 -11.17
C GLY A 6 19.15 4.16 -10.34
N ILE A 7 18.92 5.47 -10.26
CA ILE A 7 17.77 6.06 -9.56
C ILE A 7 16.45 5.68 -10.24
N LEU A 8 16.40 5.72 -11.58
CA LEU A 8 15.20 5.33 -12.32
C LEU A 8 14.82 3.86 -12.08
N VAL A 9 15.79 2.96 -12.17
CA VAL A 9 15.58 1.52 -11.91
C VAL A 9 15.13 1.28 -10.46
N PHE A 10 15.71 2.01 -9.50
CA PHE A 10 15.27 1.93 -8.10
C PHE A 10 13.82 2.39 -7.94
N ASN A 11 13.44 3.52 -8.53
CA ASN A 11 12.08 4.06 -8.45
C ASN A 11 11.05 3.12 -9.06
N GLU A 12 11.36 2.45 -10.17
CA GLU A 12 10.50 1.42 -10.75
C GLU A 12 10.28 0.24 -9.81
N ARG A 13 11.35 -0.25 -9.15
CA ARG A 13 11.24 -1.34 -8.17
C ARG A 13 10.40 -0.93 -6.98
N ILE A 14 10.62 0.27 -6.42
CA ILE A 14 9.81 0.77 -5.30
C ILE A 14 8.35 0.93 -5.72
N LYS A 15 8.07 1.41 -6.93
CA LYS A 15 6.70 1.49 -7.46
C LYS A 15 6.03 0.12 -7.52
N LEU A 16 6.73 -0.91 -7.99
CA LEU A 16 6.20 -2.29 -8.02
C LEU A 16 5.94 -2.82 -6.61
N VAL A 17 6.88 -2.64 -5.68
CA VAL A 17 6.74 -3.08 -4.29
C VAL A 17 5.58 -2.37 -3.59
N ALA A 18 5.46 -1.05 -3.74
CA ALA A 18 4.36 -0.28 -3.15
C ALA A 18 3.01 -0.66 -3.77
N GLY A 19 2.95 -0.90 -5.08
CA GLY A 19 1.74 -1.40 -5.74
C GLY A 19 1.31 -2.78 -5.23
N PHE A 20 2.26 -3.69 -5.04
CA PHE A 20 2.00 -5.01 -4.46
C PHE A 20 1.56 -4.93 -2.99
N ALA A 21 2.27 -4.14 -2.17
CA ALA A 21 1.92 -3.92 -0.77
C ALA A 21 0.51 -3.30 -0.63
N ASN A 22 0.13 -2.38 -1.52
CA ASN A 22 -1.22 -1.85 -1.59
C ASN A 22 -2.26 -2.95 -1.88
N ALA A 23 -1.99 -3.85 -2.83
CA ALA A 23 -2.91 -4.94 -3.15
C ALA A 23 -3.09 -5.89 -1.96
N LEU A 24 -2.00 -6.24 -1.25
CA LEU A 24 -2.07 -7.01 -0.01
C LEU A 24 -2.87 -6.29 1.07
N ALA A 25 -2.66 -4.98 1.23
CA ALA A 25 -3.38 -4.16 2.19
C ALA A 25 -4.89 -4.21 1.98
N ILE A 26 -5.34 -4.11 0.72
CA ILE A 26 -6.76 -4.24 0.37
C ILE A 26 -7.28 -5.64 0.72
N GLY A 27 -6.50 -6.70 0.48
CA GLY A 27 -6.84 -8.06 0.90
C GLY A 27 -7.02 -8.18 2.42
N ILE A 28 -6.11 -7.57 3.20
CA ILE A 28 -6.18 -7.54 4.67
C ILE A 28 -7.40 -6.74 5.16
N ILE A 29 -7.69 -5.58 4.56
CA ILE A 29 -8.91 -4.81 4.85
C ILE A 29 -10.15 -5.67 4.55
N GLY A 30 -10.12 -6.44 3.45
CA GLY A 30 -11.15 -7.41 3.12
C GLY A 30 -11.40 -8.42 4.24
N ILE A 31 -10.35 -8.96 4.87
CA ILE A 31 -10.49 -9.87 6.03
C ILE A 31 -11.28 -9.20 7.16
N ALA A 32 -11.00 -7.94 7.47
CA ALA A 32 -11.74 -7.21 8.50
C ALA A 32 -13.24 -7.09 8.18
N VAL A 33 -13.58 -6.89 6.90
CA VAL A 33 -14.97 -6.82 6.43
C VAL A 33 -15.65 -8.19 6.42
N PHE A 34 -14.95 -9.24 5.97
CA PHE A 34 -15.53 -10.58 5.84
C PHE A 34 -15.63 -11.35 7.15
N LYS A 35 -14.73 -11.11 8.11
CA LYS A 35 -14.71 -11.82 9.40
C LYS A 35 -16.04 -11.76 10.17
N PRO A 36 -16.70 -10.60 10.37
CA PRO A 36 -18.00 -10.56 11.05
C PRO A 36 -19.12 -11.22 10.23
N ILE A 37 -19.00 -11.24 8.89
CA ILE A 37 -19.96 -11.94 8.02
C ILE A 37 -19.81 -13.46 8.18
N ALA A 38 -18.58 -13.96 8.30
CA ALA A 38 -18.28 -15.38 8.46
C ALA A 38 -18.57 -15.91 9.89
N GLU A 39 -18.29 -15.11 10.92
CA GLU A 39 -18.37 -15.52 12.33
C GLU A 39 -19.66 -15.07 13.04
N GLY A 40 -20.46 -14.18 12.43
CA GLY A 40 -21.69 -13.63 13.01
C GLY A 40 -21.46 -12.97 14.37
N LEU A 41 -22.32 -13.27 15.35
CA LEU A 41 -22.23 -12.72 16.71
C LEU A 41 -20.99 -13.17 17.50
N SER A 42 -20.29 -14.22 17.04
CA SER A 42 -19.06 -14.71 17.69
C SER A 42 -17.80 -13.95 17.27
N ALA A 43 -17.92 -13.03 16.31
CA ALA A 43 -16.79 -12.29 15.78
C ALA A 43 -16.12 -11.41 16.86
N SER A 44 -14.80 -11.55 16.99
CA SER A 44 -14.02 -10.65 17.84
C SER A 44 -13.85 -9.30 17.17
N TRP A 45 -14.57 -8.28 17.65
CA TRP A 45 -14.47 -6.91 17.16
C TRP A 45 -13.07 -6.31 17.33
N LEU A 46 -12.31 -6.74 18.35
CA LEU A 46 -10.91 -6.36 18.50
C LEU A 46 -10.06 -6.93 17.36
N ALA A 47 -10.29 -8.17 16.95
CA ALA A 47 -9.59 -8.77 15.82
C ALA A 47 -9.99 -8.09 14.49
N VAL A 48 -11.28 -7.77 14.30
CA VAL A 48 -11.77 -7.01 13.14
C VAL A 48 -11.07 -5.65 13.06
N ALA A 49 -11.05 -4.90 14.15
CA ALA A 49 -10.36 -3.61 14.22
C ALA A 49 -8.85 -3.76 13.96
N GLY A 50 -8.22 -4.80 14.53
CA GLY A 50 -6.80 -5.10 14.31
C GLY A 50 -6.47 -5.34 12.83
N TRP A 51 -7.20 -6.23 12.16
CA TRP A 51 -7.02 -6.49 10.73
C TRP A 51 -7.28 -5.23 9.90
N GLY A 52 -8.35 -4.50 10.20
CA GLY A 52 -8.70 -3.26 9.51
C GLY A 52 -7.61 -2.20 9.62
N MET A 53 -7.08 -2.00 10.83
CA MET A 53 -6.02 -1.01 11.11
C MET A 53 -4.70 -1.38 10.43
N ILE A 54 -4.29 -2.65 10.48
CA ILE A 54 -3.06 -3.10 9.82
C ILE A 54 -3.17 -2.90 8.30
N GLY A 55 -4.28 -3.34 7.71
CA GLY A 55 -4.54 -3.15 6.29
C GLY A 55 -4.55 -1.67 5.91
N LEU A 56 -5.25 -0.83 6.67
CA LEU A 56 -5.32 0.61 6.41
C LEU A 56 -3.96 1.29 6.51
N ALA A 57 -3.15 0.94 7.50
CA ALA A 57 -1.81 1.50 7.66
C ALA A 57 -0.91 1.19 6.44
N ILE A 58 -0.91 -0.07 5.98
CA ILE A 58 -0.12 -0.48 4.80
C ILE A 58 -0.67 0.18 3.53
N HIS A 59 -1.99 0.29 3.40
CA HIS A 59 -2.65 0.95 2.26
C HIS A 59 -2.23 2.42 2.16
N VAL A 60 -2.33 3.17 3.27
CA VAL A 60 -1.94 4.59 3.33
C VAL A 60 -0.45 4.77 3.04
N LEU A 61 0.42 3.96 3.64
CA LEU A 61 1.86 4.02 3.39
C LEU A 61 2.19 3.75 1.92
N SER A 62 1.56 2.75 1.31
CA SER A 62 1.77 2.41 -0.09
C SER A 62 1.31 3.54 -1.02
N HIS A 63 0.16 4.14 -0.73
CA HIS A 63 -0.34 5.31 -1.45
C HIS A 63 0.56 6.54 -1.30
N TYR A 64 1.10 6.76 -0.10
CA TYR A 64 2.07 7.83 0.15
C TYR A 64 3.31 7.66 -0.73
N ILE A 65 3.91 6.47 -0.76
CA ILE A 65 5.09 6.16 -1.59
C ILE A 65 4.78 6.37 -3.07
N LEU A 66 3.67 5.82 -3.57
CA LEU A 66 3.27 5.98 -4.98
C LEU A 66 3.00 7.44 -5.36
N GLY A 67 2.39 8.20 -4.45
CA GLY A 67 2.15 9.63 -4.62
C GLY A 67 3.44 10.44 -4.68
N HIS A 68 4.38 10.13 -3.77
CA HIS A 68 5.70 10.75 -3.74
C HIS A 68 6.50 10.49 -5.02
N LEU A 69 6.61 9.22 -5.45
CA LEU A 69 7.28 8.86 -6.71
C LEU A 69 6.65 9.56 -7.94
N ARG A 70 5.31 9.71 -7.95
CA ARG A 70 4.61 10.45 -9.01
C ARG A 70 4.97 11.94 -9.02
N SER A 71 5.16 12.53 -7.84
CA SER A 71 5.58 13.93 -7.72
C SER A 71 6.99 14.13 -8.27
N GLU A 72 7.93 13.26 -7.90
CA GLU A 72 9.32 13.33 -8.35
C GLU A 72 9.44 13.19 -9.87
N MET A 73 8.77 12.20 -10.48
CA MET A 73 8.80 12.01 -11.94
C MET A 73 8.23 13.22 -12.69
N ARG A 74 7.18 13.86 -12.15
CA ARG A 74 6.58 15.06 -12.76
C ARG A 74 7.56 16.22 -12.78
N HIS A 75 8.27 16.48 -11.68
CA HIS A 75 9.28 17.53 -11.62
C HIS A 75 10.46 17.27 -12.54
N ALA A 76 10.88 16.01 -12.67
CA ALA A 76 11.95 15.62 -13.60
C ALA A 76 11.56 15.79 -15.09
N THR A 77 10.27 15.81 -15.43
CA THR A 77 9.79 15.97 -16.82
C THR A 77 9.63 17.45 -17.23
N LEU A 78 9.63 18.38 -16.27
CA LEU A 78 9.43 19.82 -16.50
C LEU A 78 10.73 20.63 -16.57
N LEU A 79 11.89 19.95 -16.48
CA LEU A 79 13.24 20.51 -16.58
C LEU A 79 13.93 19.93 -17.81
#